data_AF-A0A527I8R7-F1
#
_entry.id   AF-A0A527I8R7-F1
#
_cell.length_a   1.000
_cell.length_b   1.000
_cell.length_c   1.000
_cell.angle_alpha   90.00
_cell.angle_beta   90.00
_cell.angle_gamma   90.00
#
_symmetry.space_group_name_H-M   'P 1'
#
loop_
_entity.id
_entity.type
_entity.pdbx_description
1 polymer ?
#
loop_
_entity_poly.entity_id
_entity_poly.type
_entity_poly.pdbx_seq_one_letter_code
_entity_poly.pdbx_strand_id
1 'polypeptide(L)'
;MTAPRPSKTHIGNHKLHPETLMLSYGFDPQLSEGAVKPPVFLTSTFVFKSAEEGRDFFDYTSGRKEPPSGTASGLVYSRFNHPNSEIVEDRLAIYEG
;
A
#
# COMPACT_ATOMS: atom_id res chain seq x y z
N MET A 1 -2.41 -9.75 -12.96
CA MET A 1 -1.55 -9.53 -11.77
C MET A 1 -2.22 -10.23 -10.62
N THR A 2 -1.47 -10.97 -9.81
CA THR A 2 -2.00 -11.66 -8.61
C THR A 2 -2.53 -10.61 -7.64
N ALA A 3 -3.70 -10.82 -7.07
CA ALA A 3 -4.24 -9.91 -6.06
C ALA A 3 -3.32 -9.93 -4.81
N PRO A 4 -3.13 -8.78 -4.13
CA PRO A 4 -2.32 -8.73 -2.91
C PRO A 4 -2.86 -9.70 -1.86
N ARG A 5 -1.96 -10.34 -1.11
CA ARG A 5 -2.33 -11.08 0.09
C ARG A 5 -3.08 -10.15 1.05
N PRO A 6 -4.25 -10.56 1.58
CA PRO A 6 -4.98 -9.74 2.52
C PRO A 6 -4.18 -9.56 3.82
N SER A 7 -4.12 -8.32 4.33
CA SER A 7 -3.54 -7.97 5.62
C SER A 7 -4.46 -8.44 6.76
N LYS A 8 -4.25 -9.68 7.21
CA LYS A 8 -5.10 -10.32 8.22
C LYS A 8 -4.75 -9.83 9.63
N THR A 9 -5.78 -9.46 10.39
CA THR A 9 -5.68 -9.17 11.83
C THR A 9 -6.12 -10.35 12.72
N HIS A 10 -6.72 -11.38 12.12
CA HIS A 10 -7.26 -12.55 12.82
C HIS A 10 -6.86 -13.85 12.12
N ILE A 11 -6.74 -14.93 12.90
CA ILE A 11 -6.65 -16.32 12.42
C ILE A 11 -7.86 -17.07 12.97
N GLY A 12 -8.84 -17.37 12.10
CA GLY A 12 -10.16 -17.81 12.56
C GLY A 12 -10.77 -16.76 13.49
N ASN A 13 -11.11 -17.17 14.72
CA ASN A 13 -11.65 -16.28 15.74
C ASN A 13 -10.58 -15.65 16.64
N HIS A 14 -9.29 -15.97 16.44
CA HIS A 14 -8.20 -15.47 17.29
C HIS A 14 -7.66 -14.14 16.76
N LYS A 15 -7.79 -13.07 17.54
CA LYS A 15 -7.18 -11.76 17.26
C LYS A 15 -5.67 -11.83 17.47
N LEU A 16 -4.90 -11.40 16.49
CA LEU A 16 -3.44 -11.36 16.59
C LEU A 16 -2.98 -10.20 17.47
N HIS A 17 -1.89 -10.42 18.20
CA HIS A 17 -1.23 -9.39 19.00
C HIS A 17 -0.53 -8.36 18.09
N PRO A 18 -0.49 -7.07 18.47
CA PRO A 18 0.22 -6.04 17.71
C PRO A 18 1.68 -6.42 17.42
N GLU A 19 2.42 -7.00 18.38
CA GLU A 19 3.82 -7.39 18.15
C GLU A 19 3.97 -8.42 17.03
N THR A 20 2.99 -9.33 16.88
CA THR A 20 2.98 -10.29 15.76
C THR A 20 2.66 -9.61 14.44
N LEU A 21 1.72 -8.66 14.45
CA LEU A 21 1.31 -7.91 13.26
C LEU A 21 2.46 -7.03 12.72
N MET A 22 3.31 -6.50 13.60
CA MET A 22 4.47 -5.68 13.20
C MET A 22 5.45 -6.41 12.28
N LEU A 23 5.45 -7.74 12.30
CA LEU A 23 6.37 -8.55 11.49
C LEU A 23 5.96 -8.67 10.03
N SER A 24 4.66 -8.64 9.72
CA SER A 24 4.18 -9.01 8.36
C SER A 24 2.94 -8.25 7.87
N TYR A 25 2.26 -7.48 8.71
CA TYR A 25 1.09 -6.71 8.30
C TYR A 25 1.45 -5.70 7.21
N GLY A 26 0.57 -5.56 6.21
CA GLY A 26 0.76 -4.63 5.09
C GLY A 26 1.78 -5.08 4.05
N PHE A 27 2.43 -6.24 4.21
CA PHE A 27 3.48 -6.70 3.29
C PHE A 27 3.19 -8.07 2.67
N ASP A 28 3.23 -8.13 1.33
CA ASP A 28 3.16 -9.36 0.56
C ASP A 28 4.48 -9.61 -0.19
N PRO A 29 5.31 -10.57 0.25
CA PRO A 29 6.55 -10.94 -0.43
C PRO A 29 6.37 -11.34 -1.89
N GLN A 30 5.21 -11.87 -2.29
CA GLN A 30 4.97 -12.31 -3.67
C GLN A 30 4.85 -11.15 -4.65
N LEU A 31 4.58 -9.94 -4.16
CA LEU A 31 4.63 -8.71 -4.94
C LEU A 31 6.04 -8.10 -4.98
N SER A 32 7.04 -8.74 -4.36
CA SER A 32 8.40 -8.22 -4.19
C SER A 32 9.46 -9.31 -4.41
N GLU A 33 9.27 -10.17 -5.42
CA GLU A 33 10.25 -11.22 -5.79
C GLU A 33 10.61 -12.18 -4.64
N GLY A 34 9.70 -12.37 -3.68
CA GLY A 34 9.93 -13.22 -2.50
C GLY A 34 10.83 -12.58 -1.42
N ALA A 35 11.11 -11.28 -1.51
CA ALA A 35 11.88 -10.58 -0.49
C ALA A 35 11.18 -10.63 0.88
N VAL A 36 11.93 -10.96 1.93
CA VAL A 36 11.42 -10.96 3.31
C VAL A 36 11.27 -9.54 3.87
N LYS A 37 12.06 -8.59 3.34
CA LYS A 37 12.04 -7.19 3.73
C LYS A 37 11.45 -6.35 2.59
N PRO A 38 10.59 -5.35 2.88
CA PRO A 38 10.12 -4.43 1.85
C PRO A 38 11.32 -3.80 1.12
N PRO A 39 11.34 -3.81 -0.22
CA PRO A 39 12.42 -3.17 -0.98
C PRO A 39 12.44 -1.66 -0.76
N VAL A 40 13.63 -1.07 -0.73
CA VAL A 40 13.77 0.39 -0.55
C VAL A 40 13.52 1.12 -1.87
N PHE A 41 12.37 1.78 -2.00
CA PHE A 41 12.04 2.60 -3.16
C PHE A 41 12.61 4.02 -3.01
N LEU A 42 13.91 4.20 -3.26
CA LEU A 42 14.55 5.53 -3.20
C LEU A 42 14.25 6.34 -4.47
N THR A 43 13.05 6.91 -4.57
CA THR A 43 12.67 7.81 -5.67
C THR A 43 11.80 8.95 -5.16
N SER A 44 11.71 10.03 -5.95
CA SER A 44 10.78 11.13 -5.73
C SER A 44 9.57 11.10 -6.67
N THR A 45 9.66 10.35 -7.79
CA THR A 45 8.67 10.34 -8.88
C THR A 45 8.41 8.92 -9.39
N PHE A 46 7.16 8.63 -9.73
CA PHE A 46 6.71 7.38 -10.34
C PHE A 46 6.12 7.63 -11.73
N VAL A 47 6.15 6.61 -12.59
CA VAL A 47 5.69 6.71 -13.98
C VAL A 47 4.26 6.19 -14.13
N PHE A 48 3.50 6.82 -15.02
CA PHE A 48 2.22 6.32 -15.49
C PHE A 48 2.42 5.50 -16.77
N LYS A 49 1.56 4.51 -17.04
CA LYS A 49 1.63 3.73 -18.28
C LYS A 49 1.06 4.50 -19.46
N SER A 50 0.13 5.43 -19.22
CA SER A 50 -0.44 6.30 -20.24
C SER A 50 -0.74 7.71 -19.71
N ALA A 51 -0.98 8.65 -20.63
CA ALA A 51 -1.34 10.02 -20.27
C ALA A 51 -2.72 10.09 -19.57
N GLU A 52 -3.66 9.24 -20.00
CA GLU A 52 -5.00 9.12 -19.42
C GLU A 52 -4.93 8.64 -17.97
N GLU A 53 -4.08 7.66 -17.68
CA GLU A 53 -3.86 7.16 -16.32
C GLU A 53 -3.33 8.28 -15.41
N GLY A 54 -2.37 9.07 -15.91
CA GLY A 54 -1.85 10.24 -15.17
C GLY A 54 -2.94 11.29 -14.90
N ARG A 55 -3.74 11.65 -15.91
CA ARG A 55 -4.87 12.58 -15.75
C ARG A 55 -5.84 12.08 -14.69
N ASP A 56 -6.28 10.84 -14.82
CA ASP A 56 -7.28 10.24 -13.93
C ASP A 56 -6.75 10.18 -12.49
N PHE A 57 -5.48 9.82 -12.30
CA PHE A 57 -4.82 9.83 -11.00
C PHE A 57 -4.89 11.22 -10.31
N PHE A 58 -4.58 12.29 -11.03
CA PHE A 58 -4.65 13.65 -10.47
C PHE A 58 -6.09 14.11 -10.22
N ASP A 59 -7.07 13.67 -11.01
CA ASP A 59 -8.48 13.95 -10.75
C ASP A 59 -8.97 13.29 -9.46
N TYR A 60 -8.54 12.05 -9.18
CA TYR A 60 -8.87 11.36 -7.92
C TYR A 60 -8.17 12.01 -6.73
N THR A 61 -6.86 12.25 -6.84
CA THR A 61 -6.04 12.79 -5.74
C THR A 61 -6.47 14.20 -5.32
N SER A 62 -6.98 15.00 -6.28
CA SER A 62 -7.49 16.35 -6.00
C SER A 62 -8.95 16.38 -5.52
N GLY A 63 -9.63 15.23 -5.45
CA GLY A 63 -11.04 15.14 -5.11
C GLY A 63 -11.99 15.65 -6.20
N ARG A 64 -11.52 15.87 -7.44
CA ARG A 64 -12.37 16.27 -8.57
C ARG A 64 -13.27 15.14 -9.07
N LYS A 65 -12.84 13.88 -8.87
CA LYS A 65 -13.58 12.67 -9.21
C LYS A 65 -13.41 11.64 -8.12
N GLU A 66 -14.42 10.80 -7.92
CA GLU A 66 -14.25 9.60 -7.10
C GLU A 66 -13.54 8.50 -7.91
N PRO A 67 -12.57 7.79 -7.31
CA PRO A 67 -11.93 6.65 -7.95
C PRO A 67 -12.94 5.50 -8.13
N PRO A 68 -12.94 4.80 -9.27
CA PRO A 68 -13.77 3.62 -9.48
C PRO A 68 -13.49 2.57 -8.40
N SER A 69 -14.53 1.85 -7.97
CA SER A 69 -14.40 0.79 -6.96
C SER A 69 -13.35 -0.25 -7.39
N GLY A 70 -12.32 -0.45 -6.54
CA GLY A 70 -11.22 -1.37 -6.81
C GLY A 70 -10.02 -0.76 -7.53
N THR A 71 -10.03 0.55 -7.82
CA THR A 71 -8.84 1.25 -8.33
C THR A 71 -7.86 1.45 -7.19
N ALA A 72 -6.68 0.84 -7.27
CA ALA A 72 -5.63 1.02 -6.29
C ALA A 72 -5.15 2.48 -6.28
N SER A 73 -4.85 3.01 -5.10
CA SER A 73 -4.12 4.26 -4.94
C SER A 73 -2.79 4.14 -5.67
N GLY A 74 -2.68 4.76 -6.85
CA GLY A 74 -1.43 4.78 -7.61
C GLY A 74 -0.33 5.53 -6.87
N LEU A 75 0.91 5.40 -7.35
CA LEU A 75 2.05 6.17 -6.86
C LEU A 75 2.35 7.30 -7.86
N VAL A 76 2.60 8.52 -7.36
CA VAL A 76 3.00 9.65 -8.22
C VAL A 76 4.27 10.33 -7.71
N TYR A 77 4.21 10.84 -6.48
CA TYR A 77 5.29 11.52 -5.80
C TYR A 77 5.32 11.02 -4.37
N SER A 78 6.52 10.69 -3.90
CA SER A 78 6.73 10.14 -2.57
C SER A 78 6.27 11.06 -1.43
N ARG A 79 6.05 12.36 -1.70
CA ARG A 79 5.45 13.31 -0.76
C ARG A 79 3.98 13.02 -0.47
N PHE A 80 3.25 12.47 -1.45
CA PHE A 80 1.83 12.15 -1.28
C PHE A 80 1.65 10.74 -0.74
N ASN A 81 2.32 9.76 -1.35
CA ASN A 81 2.23 8.35 -0.98
C ASN A 81 3.53 7.63 -1.35
N HIS A 82 4.02 6.78 -0.45
CA HIS A 82 5.27 6.04 -0.62
C HIS A 82 5.12 4.62 -0.07
N PRO A 83 5.38 3.54 -0.84
CA PRO A 83 5.04 2.17 -0.44
C PRO A 83 5.62 1.75 0.90
N ASN A 84 6.84 2.20 1.22
CA ASN A 84 7.46 1.83 2.49
C ASN A 84 6.87 2.60 3.67
N SER A 85 6.40 3.83 3.44
CA SER A 85 5.82 4.66 4.51
C SER A 85 4.43 4.16 4.85
N GLU A 86 3.62 3.82 3.83
CA GLU A 86 2.27 3.26 4.00
C GLU A 86 2.29 2.01 4.89
N ILE A 87 3.23 1.08 4.66
CA ILE A 87 3.38 -0.13 5.49
C ILE A 87 3.66 0.23 6.96
N VAL A 88 4.47 1.26 7.21
CA VAL A 88 4.80 1.69 8.57
C VAL A 88 3.63 2.42 9.22
N GLU A 89 2.94 3.28 8.49
CA GLU A 89 1.74 4.00 8.95
C GLU A 89 0.63 3.02 9.35
N ASP A 90 0.32 2.04 8.52
CA ASP A 90 -0.67 0.98 8.81
C ASP A 90 -0.30 0.18 10.07
N ARG A 91 0.99 -0.13 10.23
CA ARG A 91 1.48 -0.87 11.40
C ARG A 91 1.36 -0.04 12.67
N LEU A 92 1.70 1.24 12.62
CA LEU A 92 1.55 2.13 13.76
C LEU A 92 0.08 2.32 14.14
N ALA A 93 -0.82 2.51 13.16
CA ALA A 93 -2.25 2.62 13.41
C ALA A 93 -2.81 1.40 14.15
N ILE A 94 -2.37 0.19 13.80
CA ILE A 94 -2.75 -1.03 14.52
C ILE A 94 -2.21 -1.07 15.94
N TYR A 95 -1.00 -0.55 16.15
CA TYR A 95 -0.33 -0.61 17.44
C TYR A 95 -0.93 0.38 18.45
N GLU A 96 -1.31 1.58 17.98
CA GLU A 96 -1.93 2.62 18.82
C GLU A 96 -3.43 2.38 19.09
N GLY A 97 -4.13 1.68 18.17
CA GLY A 97 -5.57 1.38 18.27
C GLY A 97 -6.47 2.50 17.76
#